data_AF-A0A554ICU6-F1
#
_entry.id   AF-A0A554ICU6-F1
#
_cell.length_a   1.000
_cell.length_b   1.000
_cell.length_c   1.000
_cell.angle_alpha   90.00
_cell.angle_beta   90.00
_cell.angle_gamma   90.00
#
_symmetry.space_group_name_H-M   'P 1'
#
loop_
_entity.id
_entity.type
_entity.pdbx_description
1 polymer ?
#
loop_
_entity_poly.entity_id
_entity_poly.type
_entity_poly.pdbx_seq_one_letter_code
_entity_poly.pdbx_strand_id
1 'polypeptide(L)'
;MKLFDIIILDMKPNLSEEKKLWKKGYKRVACIDEVGRGALCGPVVAVAVTIIKKSPFQKLWKSDLHNIKDSKKLTPKKREEFYKLLRNHPAIEWGLGSVSEKVIDRINILEATKLAMERAIENLEKKYSHADHLVLDGKIKLD
;
A
#
# COMPACT_ATOMS: atom_id res chain seq x y z
N MET A 1 -39.19 -15.95 2.13
CA MET A 1 -38.26 -15.25 1.22
C MET A 1 -37.15 -14.66 2.09
N LYS A 2 -35.99 -15.33 2.18
CA LYS A 2 -34.92 -14.93 3.11
C LYS A 2 -34.29 -13.64 2.60
N LEU A 3 -34.37 -12.58 3.40
CA LEU A 3 -33.55 -11.39 3.21
C LEU A 3 -32.09 -11.86 3.22
N PHE A 4 -31.34 -11.51 2.17
CA PHE A 4 -29.91 -11.63 2.19
C PHE A 4 -29.39 -10.65 3.25
N ASP A 5 -28.93 -11.19 4.37
CA ASP A 5 -28.09 -10.46 5.30
C ASP A 5 -26.88 -9.95 4.51
N ILE A 6 -26.87 -8.66 4.20
CA ILE A 6 -25.66 -7.96 3.76
C ILE A 6 -24.75 -7.95 4.99
N ILE A 7 -24.00 -9.02 5.17
CA ILE A 7 -22.85 -9.04 6.06
C ILE A 7 -21.84 -8.10 5.39
N ILE A 8 -21.92 -6.81 5.72
CA ILE A 8 -20.77 -5.94 5.58
C ILE A 8 -19.72 -6.57 6.49
N LEU A 9 -18.81 -7.33 5.91
CA LEU A 9 -17.62 -7.81 6.59
C LEU A 9 -16.82 -6.57 6.97
N ASP A 10 -17.16 -6.00 8.13
CA ASP A 10 -16.42 -4.92 8.77
C ASP A 10 -15.16 -5.50 9.41
N MET A 11 -14.38 -6.20 8.58
CA MET A 11 -13.05 -6.67 8.96
C MET A 11 -12.21 -5.43 9.19
N LYS A 12 -11.78 -5.26 10.44
CA LYS A 12 -10.79 -4.27 10.82
C LYS A 12 -9.53 -4.52 10.00
N PRO A 13 -8.84 -3.45 9.54
CA PRO A 13 -7.51 -3.61 8.96
C PRO A 13 -6.65 -4.38 9.95
N ASN A 14 -5.82 -5.28 9.45
CA ASN A 14 -4.98 -6.12 10.29
C ASN A 14 -3.74 -6.57 9.52
N LEU A 15 -2.73 -7.02 10.27
CA LEU A 15 -1.45 -7.48 9.73
C LEU A 15 -1.39 -9.01 9.55
N SER A 16 -2.51 -9.66 9.22
CA SER A 16 -2.59 -11.13 9.18
C SER A 16 -1.64 -11.71 8.13
N GLU A 17 -1.64 -11.15 6.92
CA GLU A 17 -0.81 -11.64 5.81
C GLU A 17 0.68 -11.41 6.07
N GLU A 18 1.05 -10.24 6.54
CA GLU A 18 2.43 -9.90 6.91
C GLU A 18 2.91 -10.81 8.05
N LYS A 19 2.07 -11.07 9.06
CA LYS A 19 2.41 -12.00 10.14
C LYS A 19 2.62 -13.42 9.64
N LYS A 20 1.81 -13.91 8.68
CA LYS A 20 2.03 -15.23 8.08
C LYS A 20 3.37 -15.30 7.36
N LEU A 21 3.71 -14.28 6.58
CA LEU A 21 4.98 -14.21 5.85
C LEU A 21 6.18 -14.09 6.80
N TRP A 22 6.06 -13.29 7.86
CA TRP A 22 7.09 -13.20 8.89
C TRP A 22 7.33 -14.52 9.61
N LYS A 23 6.28 -15.31 9.87
CA LYS A 23 6.41 -16.67 10.44
C LYS A 23 7.10 -17.64 9.48
N LYS A 24 6.98 -17.43 8.17
CA LYS A 24 7.71 -18.19 7.14
C LYS A 24 9.18 -17.78 6.99
N GLY A 25 9.64 -16.75 7.71
CA GLY A 25 11.03 -16.32 7.70
C GLY A 25 11.34 -15.11 6.82
N TYR A 26 10.36 -14.61 6.04
CA TYR A 26 10.53 -13.37 5.29
C TYR A 26 10.72 -12.20 6.26
N LYS A 27 11.83 -11.46 6.11
CA LYS A 27 12.19 -10.35 7.00
C LYS A 27 11.66 -9.02 6.48
N ARG A 28 11.67 -8.85 5.16
CA ARG A 28 11.29 -7.64 4.44
C ARG A 28 10.13 -7.93 3.51
N VAL A 29 8.92 -7.72 4.01
CA VAL A 29 7.68 -7.85 3.23
C VAL A 29 7.26 -6.45 2.80
N ALA A 30 7.19 -6.20 1.49
CA ALA A 30 6.73 -4.95 0.93
C ALA A 30 5.26 -5.07 0.49
N CYS A 31 4.40 -4.19 0.98
CA CYS A 31 3.01 -4.08 0.56
C CYS A 31 2.88 -2.95 -0.48
N ILE A 32 2.11 -3.18 -1.54
CA ILE A 32 2.01 -2.26 -2.68
C ILE A 32 0.54 -1.99 -2.99
N ASP A 33 0.20 -0.72 -3.17
CA ASP A 33 -1.13 -0.25 -3.55
C ASP A 33 -1.02 0.91 -4.55
N GLU A 34 -2.05 1.11 -5.37
CA GLU A 34 -2.14 2.16 -6.38
C GLU A 34 -3.29 3.14 -6.19
N VAL A 35 -3.09 4.35 -6.70
CA VAL A 35 -4.13 5.39 -6.81
C VAL A 35 -4.12 5.99 -8.21
N GLY A 36 -5.29 6.47 -8.65
CA GLY A 36 -5.44 7.15 -9.95
C GLY A 36 -5.91 6.24 -11.09
N ARG A 37 -6.01 4.92 -10.89
CA ARG A 37 -6.43 3.97 -11.94
C ARG A 37 -7.80 4.26 -12.57
N GLY A 38 -8.75 4.76 -11.79
CA GLY A 38 -10.10 5.13 -12.23
C GLY A 38 -10.31 6.63 -12.45
N ALA A 39 -9.26 7.44 -12.37
CA ALA A 39 -9.38 8.89 -12.56
C ALA A 39 -9.47 9.23 -14.07
N LEU A 40 -10.23 10.27 -14.40
CA LEU A 40 -10.35 10.75 -15.79
C LEU A 40 -9.06 11.45 -16.27
N CYS A 41 -8.31 12.05 -15.36
CA CYS A 41 -7.08 12.76 -15.67
C CYS A 41 -6.03 12.57 -14.58
N GLY A 42 -4.77 12.77 -14.97
CA GLY A 42 -3.62 12.66 -14.08
C GLY A 42 -2.91 11.31 -14.15
N PRO A 43 -1.83 11.16 -13.37
CA PRO A 43 -1.02 9.96 -13.37
C PRO A 43 -1.69 8.83 -12.59
N VAL A 44 -1.20 7.62 -12.82
CA VAL A 44 -1.31 6.53 -11.85
C VAL A 44 -0.07 6.56 -10.96
N VAL A 45 -0.27 6.38 -9.66
CA VAL A 45 0.79 6.39 -8.65
C VAL A 45 0.67 5.12 -7.82
N ALA A 46 1.79 4.43 -7.58
CA ALA A 46 1.87 3.32 -6.67
C ALA A 46 2.89 3.60 -5.57
N VAL A 47 2.68 2.99 -4.39
CA VAL A 47 3.62 3.09 -3.27
C VAL A 47 3.90 1.69 -2.74
N ALA A 48 5.18 1.34 -2.63
CA ALA A 48 5.65 0.14 -1.95
C ALA A 48 6.07 0.52 -0.53
N VAL A 49 5.59 -0.21 0.48
CA VAL A 49 5.83 0.06 1.90
C VAL A 49 6.31 -1.19 2.62
N THR A 50 7.41 -1.09 3.36
CA THR A 50 7.98 -2.18 4.18
C THR A 50 8.02 -1.78 5.64
N ILE A 51 7.60 -2.70 6.52
CA ILE A 51 7.69 -2.53 7.98
C ILE A 51 8.95 -3.25 8.49
N ILE A 52 9.99 -2.50 8.83
CA ILE A 52 11.29 -3.05 9.27
C ILE A 52 11.40 -3.23 10.80
N LYS A 53 10.65 -2.47 11.59
CA LYS A 53 10.66 -2.55 13.06
C LYS A 53 9.28 -2.88 13.60
N LYS A 54 9.01 -4.18 13.77
CA LYS A 54 7.70 -4.74 14.13
C LYS A 54 7.14 -4.17 15.43
N SER A 55 7.96 -4.05 16.49
CA SER A 55 7.49 -3.56 17.80
C SER A 55 7.10 -2.07 17.79
N PRO A 56 7.94 -1.14 17.29
CA PRO A 56 7.55 0.27 17.10
C PRO A 56 6.30 0.44 16.22
N PHE A 57 6.20 -0.28 15.10
CA PHE A 57 5.03 -0.18 14.23
C PHE A 57 3.77 -0.73 14.89
N GLN A 58 3.85 -1.81 15.68
CA GLN A 58 2.70 -2.33 16.41
C GLN A 58 2.16 -1.35 17.46
N LYS A 59 3.01 -0.51 18.05
CA LYS A 59 2.58 0.56 18.96
C LYS A 59 1.77 1.61 18.19
N LEU A 60 2.34 2.14 17.10
CA LEU A 60 1.68 3.07 16.17
C LEU A 60 0.35 2.52 15.64
N TRP A 61 0.32 1.23 15.29
CA TRP A 61 -0.87 0.55 14.80
C TRP A 61 -1.99 0.57 15.83
N LYS A 62 -1.66 0.27 17.09
CA LYS A 62 -2.65 0.18 18.18
C LYS A 62 -3.17 1.54 18.63
N SER A 63 -2.35 2.60 18.58
CA SER A 63 -2.75 3.94 18.99
C SER A 63 -3.55 4.67 17.91
N ASP A 64 -3.01 4.76 16.70
CA ASP A 64 -3.45 5.79 15.75
C ASP A 64 -4.06 5.21 14.46
N LEU A 65 -3.69 3.97 14.08
CA LEU A 65 -4.09 3.38 12.80
C LEU A 65 -5.17 2.29 12.90
N HIS A 66 -5.48 1.79 14.12
CA HIS A 66 -6.29 0.58 14.32
C HIS A 66 -7.69 0.64 13.69
N ASN A 67 -8.26 1.84 13.55
CA ASN A 67 -9.62 2.05 13.03
C ASN A 67 -9.63 2.65 11.62
N ILE A 68 -8.48 2.76 10.94
CA ILE A 68 -8.38 3.40 9.63
C ILE A 68 -8.38 2.34 8.55
N LYS A 69 -9.58 2.00 8.08
CA LYS A 69 -9.77 1.05 6.98
C LYS A 69 -9.66 1.71 5.60
N ASP A 70 -10.14 2.95 5.48
CA ASP A 70 -10.15 3.67 4.21
C ASP A 70 -9.72 5.12 4.44
N SER A 71 -8.61 5.51 3.82
CA SER A 71 -8.09 6.88 3.88
C SER A 71 -9.09 7.91 3.33
N LYS A 72 -10.04 7.46 2.50
CA LYS A 72 -11.12 8.29 1.93
C LYS A 72 -12.17 8.68 2.96
N LYS A 73 -12.29 7.94 4.07
CA LYS A 73 -13.18 8.29 5.20
C LYS A 73 -12.54 9.27 6.18
N LEU A 74 -11.26 9.60 6.01
CA LEU A 74 -10.57 10.60 6.82
C LEU A 74 -10.80 12.00 6.28
N THR A 75 -10.86 12.99 7.18
CA THR A 75 -10.80 14.40 6.80
C THR A 75 -9.43 14.72 6.16
N PRO A 76 -9.34 15.72 5.27
CA PRO A 76 -8.08 16.11 4.65
C PRO A 76 -6.97 16.40 5.68
N LYS A 77 -7.32 17.10 6.78
CA LYS A 77 -6.40 17.39 7.88
C LYS A 77 -5.83 16.11 8.52
N LYS A 78 -6.71 15.15 8.87
CA LYS A 78 -6.27 13.88 9.46
C LYS A 78 -5.41 13.08 8.47
N ARG A 79 -5.78 13.07 7.19
CA ARG A 79 -5.00 12.39 6.16
C ARG A 79 -3.58 12.96 6.05
N GLU A 80 -3.43 14.28 6.13
CA GLU A 80 -2.13 14.95 6.13
C GLU A 80 -1.31 14.64 7.39
N GLU A 81 -1.96 14.60 8.56
CA GLU A 81 -1.34 14.18 9.82
C GLU A 81 -0.80 12.74 9.72
N PHE A 82 -1.61 11.81 9.23
CA PHE A 82 -1.18 10.41 9.02
C PHE A 82 -0.09 10.29 7.97
N TYR A 83 -0.18 11.05 6.88
CA TYR A 83 0.85 11.07 5.86
C TYR A 83 2.21 11.46 6.46
N LYS A 84 2.26 12.56 7.23
CA LYS A 84 3.48 13.01 7.91
C LYS A 84 4.00 11.99 8.93
N LEU A 85 3.08 11.38 9.68
CA LEU A 85 3.40 10.37 10.69
C LEU A 85 4.03 9.13 10.03
N LEU A 86 3.36 8.56 9.04
CA LEU A 86 3.80 7.35 8.33
C LEU A 86 5.09 7.59 7.56
N ARG A 87 5.17 8.69 6.81
CA ARG A 87 6.32 9.02 5.95
C ARG A 87 7.63 9.11 6.71
N ASN A 88 7.57 9.60 7.95
CA ASN A 88 8.74 9.86 8.79
C ASN A 88 8.95 8.79 9.88
N HIS A 89 8.09 7.78 9.95
CA HIS A 89 8.16 6.79 11.02
C HIS A 89 9.40 5.89 10.84
N PRO A 90 10.26 5.72 11.86
CA PRO A 90 11.53 4.99 11.75
C PRO A 90 11.38 3.47 11.57
N ALA A 91 10.16 2.96 11.54
CA ALA A 91 9.84 1.56 11.26
C ALA A 91 9.33 1.34 9.83
N ILE A 92 9.17 2.40 9.05
CA ILE A 92 8.53 2.37 7.74
C ILE A 92 9.56 2.80 6.69
N GLU A 93 9.74 1.95 5.70
CA GLU A 93 10.48 2.25 4.49
C GLU A 93 9.49 2.28 3.34
N TRP A 94 9.67 3.20 2.38
CA TRP A 94 8.72 3.36 1.29
C TRP A 94 9.38 3.83 -0.01
N GLY A 95 8.85 3.38 -1.13
CA GLY A 95 9.18 3.83 -2.47
C GLY A 95 7.92 4.25 -3.22
N LEU A 96 8.02 5.29 -4.04
CA LEU A 96 6.90 5.80 -4.83
C LEU A 96 7.23 5.66 -6.31
N GLY A 97 6.29 5.14 -7.09
CA GLY A 97 6.35 5.09 -8.54
C GLY A 97 5.18 5.86 -9.14
N SER A 98 5.43 6.63 -10.19
CA SER A 98 4.38 7.37 -10.89
C SER A 98 4.56 7.20 -12.39
N VAL A 99 3.44 7.09 -13.08
CA VAL A 99 3.35 6.99 -14.54
C VAL A 99 2.34 8.01 -15.03
N SER A 100 2.79 8.93 -15.90
CA SER A 100 1.96 10.03 -16.40
C SER A 100 0.86 9.56 -17.35
N GLU A 101 -0.16 10.39 -17.51
CA GLU A 101 -1.26 10.22 -18.46
C GLU A 101 -0.74 9.97 -19.89
N LYS A 102 0.31 10.69 -20.31
CA LYS A 102 0.94 10.49 -21.62
C LYS A 102 1.47 9.07 -21.82
N VAL A 103 1.96 8.43 -20.75
CA VAL A 103 2.42 7.04 -20.82
C VAL A 103 1.22 6.10 -20.77
N ILE A 104 0.24 6.37 -19.91
CA ILE A 104 -1.02 5.61 -19.81
C ILE A 104 -1.69 5.50 -21.19
N ASP A 105 -1.80 6.61 -21.92
CA ASP A 105 -2.39 6.66 -23.26
C ASP A 105 -1.67 5.76 -24.27
N ARG A 106 -0.37 5.50 -24.08
CA ARG A 106 0.44 4.67 -24.96
C ARG A 106 0.42 3.20 -24.60
N ILE A 107 0.41 2.87 -23.31
CA ILE A 107 0.59 1.49 -22.83
C ILE A 107 -0.64 0.89 -22.17
N ASN A 108 -1.76 1.61 -22.11
CA ASN A 108 -2.98 1.30 -21.37
C ASN A 108 -2.82 1.39 -19.83
N ILE A 109 -3.96 1.47 -19.14
CA ILE A 109 -3.99 1.69 -17.69
C ILE A 109 -3.48 0.50 -16.88
N LEU A 110 -3.66 -0.73 -17.35
CA LEU A 110 -3.19 -1.92 -16.64
C LEU A 110 -1.66 -1.97 -16.62
N GLU A 111 -1.02 -1.79 -17.77
CA GLU A 111 0.45 -1.81 -17.85
C GLU A 111 1.07 -0.57 -17.21
N ALA A 112 0.40 0.59 -17.28
CA ALA A 112 0.83 1.76 -16.53
C ALA A 112 0.77 1.56 -15.01
N THR A 113 -0.25 0.85 -14.50
CA THR A 113 -0.30 0.48 -13.07
C THR A 113 0.85 -0.45 -12.71
N LYS A 114 1.13 -1.49 -13.50
CA LYS A 114 2.27 -2.39 -13.27
C LYS A 114 3.59 -1.62 -13.25
N LEU A 115 3.82 -0.76 -14.26
CA LEU A 115 5.01 0.08 -14.35
C LEU A 115 5.13 1.04 -13.16
N ALA A 116 4.03 1.57 -12.64
CA ALA A 116 4.06 2.38 -11.42
C ALA A 116 4.46 1.54 -10.20
N MET A 117 3.95 0.32 -10.08
CA MET A 117 4.30 -0.61 -9.00
C MET A 117 5.79 -1.03 -9.07
N GLU A 118 6.30 -1.37 -10.25
CA GLU A 118 7.72 -1.67 -10.50
C GLU A 118 8.61 -0.50 -10.08
N ARG A 119 8.28 0.72 -10.52
CA ARG A 119 9.00 1.93 -10.12
C ARG A 119 8.97 2.16 -8.60
N ALA A 120 7.84 1.83 -7.95
CA ALA A 120 7.72 1.96 -6.50
C ALA A 120 8.63 0.97 -5.77
N ILE A 121 8.72 -0.28 -6.25
CA ILE A 121 9.63 -1.30 -5.75
C ILE A 121 11.08 -0.85 -5.97
N GLU A 122 11.45 -0.48 -7.19
CA GLU A 122 12.82 -0.03 -7.49
C GLU A 122 13.25 1.14 -6.59
N ASN A 123 12.37 2.13 -6.39
CA ASN A 123 12.68 3.29 -5.57
C ASN A 123 12.79 2.95 -4.08
N LEU A 124 11.99 1.98 -3.59
CA LEU A 124 12.14 1.44 -2.25
C LEU A 124 13.51 0.77 -2.10
N GLU A 125 13.89 -0.09 -3.04
CA GLU A 125 15.11 -0.88 -2.96
C GLU A 125 16.38 -0.06 -3.16
N LYS A 126 16.36 0.93 -4.08
CA LYS A 126 17.44 1.90 -4.28
C LYS A 126 17.72 2.71 -3.01
N LYS A 127 16.68 3.05 -2.26
CA LYS A 127 16.79 3.90 -1.06
C LYS A 127 17.11 3.11 0.21
N TYR A 128 16.68 1.85 0.27
CA TYR A 128 16.75 1.04 1.48
C TYR A 128 17.42 -0.31 1.19
N SER A 129 16.64 -1.37 0.99
CA SER A 129 17.14 -2.71 0.67
C SER A 129 16.06 -3.53 -0.02
N HIS A 130 16.48 -4.60 -0.68
CA HIS A 130 15.61 -5.52 -1.41
C HIS A 130 14.45 -6.05 -0.55
N ALA A 131 13.28 -6.23 -1.15
CA ALA A 131 12.13 -6.87 -0.51
C ALA A 131 12.20 -8.39 -0.71
N ASP A 132 12.06 -9.17 0.36
CA ASP A 132 12.07 -10.64 0.27
C ASP A 132 10.74 -11.19 -0.29
N HIS A 133 9.66 -10.42 -0.15
CA HIS A 133 8.33 -10.79 -0.60
C HIS A 133 7.49 -9.55 -0.88
N LEU A 134 6.62 -9.64 -1.89
CA LEU A 134 5.69 -8.58 -2.27
C LEU A 134 4.25 -9.00 -1.95
N VAL A 135 3.46 -8.07 -1.43
CA VAL A 135 2.01 -8.19 -1.22
C VAL A 135 1.34 -7.08 -2.01
N LEU A 136 0.59 -7.45 -3.04
CA LEU A 136 -0.09 -6.51 -3.94
C LEU A 136 -1.57 -6.43 -3.59
N ASP A 137 -2.16 -5.23 -3.60
CA ASP A 137 -3.62 -5.11 -3.56
C ASP A 137 -4.24 -5.48 -4.92
N GLY A 138 -5.35 -6.20 -4.89
CA GLY A 138 -6.07 -6.64 -6.09
C GLY A 138 -5.52 -7.87 -6.82
N LYS A 139 -5.84 -7.99 -8.11
CA LYS A 139 -5.54 -9.16 -8.96
C LYS A 139 -4.38 -8.92 -9.94
N ILE A 140 -3.59 -7.87 -9.71
CA ILE A 140 -2.48 -7.51 -10.60
C ILE A 140 -1.32 -8.47 -10.36
N LYS A 141 -0.70 -8.94 -11.44
CA LYS A 141 0.54 -9.70 -11.41
C LYS A 141 1.64 -8.83 -12.01
N LEU A 142 2.77 -8.79 -11.32
CA LEU A 142 4.03 -8.29 -11.87
C LEU A 142 4.77 -9.51 -12.43
N ASP A 143 5.40 -9.33 -13.58
CA ASP A 143 6.14 -10.38 -14.29
C ASP A 143 7.60 -10.48 -13.79
#